data_AF-A0A6J7UQ52-F1
#
_entry.id   AF-A0A6J7UQ52-F1
#
_cell.length_a   1.000
_cell.length_b   1.000
_cell.length_c   1.000
_cell.angle_alpha   90.00
_cell.angle_beta   90.00
_cell.angle_gamma   90.00
#
_symmetry.space_group_name_H-M   'P 1'
#
loop_
_entity.id
_entity.type
_entity.pdbx_description
1 polymer ?
#
loop_
_entity_poly.entity_id
_entity_poly.type
_entity_poly.pdbx_seq_one_letter_code
_entity_poly.pdbx_strand_id
1 'polypeptide(L)' 'MTVQHPDGRRSSLTGLSSVAVQAGELVVQGQFLGRALRGLHLGLREGDRYVDPALFLGMIQRRARLMPQQLHRR' A
#
# COMPACT_ATOMS: atom_id res chain seq x y z
N MET A 1 -8.26 -0.59 -6.45
CA MET A 1 -8.54 -2.01 -6.12
C MET A 1 -8.49 -2.17 -4.61
N THR A 2 -9.36 -3.00 -4.03
CA THR A 2 -9.41 -3.24 -2.58
C THR A 2 -9.39 -4.73 -2.31
N VAL A 3 -8.59 -5.16 -1.32
CA VAL A 3 -8.51 -6.55 -0.84
C VAL A 3 -8.98 -6.56 0.60
N GLN A 4 -9.94 -7.43 0.92
CA GLN A 4 -10.34 -7.70 2.30
C GLN A 4 -9.53 -8.87 2.84
N HIS A 5 -8.98 -8.69 4.04
CA HIS A 5 -8.15 -9.67 4.72
C HIS A 5 -8.96 -10.44 5.77
N PRO A 6 -8.53 -11.65 6.16
CA PRO A 6 -9.23 -12.46 7.17
C PRO A 6 -9.36 -11.79 8.54
N ASP A 7 -8.46 -10.86 8.88
CA ASP A 7 -8.49 -10.09 10.13
C ASP A 7 -9.46 -8.89 10.08
N GLY A 8 -10.26 -8.79 9.01
CA GLY A 8 -11.23 -7.70 8.80
C GLY A 8 -10.61 -6.41 8.24
N ARG A 9 -9.28 -6.35 8.08
CA ARG A 9 -8.63 -5.18 7.46
C ARG A 9 -8.89 -5.14 5.96
N ARG A 10 -8.77 -3.94 5.39
CA ARG A 10 -8.88 -3.72 3.95
C ARG A 10 -7.66 -2.98 3.42
N SER A 11 -6.92 -3.60 2.52
CA SER A 11 -5.87 -2.90 1.76
C SER A 11 -6.45 -2.27 0.51
N SER A 12 -6.03 -1.06 0.19
CA SER A 12 -6.35 -0.38 -1.06
C SER A 12 -5.09 -0.17 -1.89
N LEU A 13 -5.14 -0.57 -3.15
CA LEU A 13 -4.10 -0.34 -4.15
C LEU A 13 -4.63 0.63 -5.22
N THR A 14 -3.98 1.78 -5.35
CA THR A 14 -4.28 2.80 -6.36
C THR A 14 -3.04 3.15 -7.18
N GLY A 15 -3.24 3.60 -8.43
CA GLY A 15 -2.16 3.80 -9.39
C GLY A 15 -1.84 2.55 -10.25
N LEU A 16 -2.79 1.62 -10.36
CA LEU A 16 -2.67 0.44 -11.22
C LEU A 16 -2.90 0.82 -12.70
N SER A 17 -2.06 0.30 -13.58
CA SER A 17 -2.20 0.35 -15.04
C SER A 17 -3.03 -0.81 -15.58
N SER A 18 -3.08 -1.93 -14.87
CA SER A 18 -3.96 -3.07 -15.16
C SER A 18 -4.34 -3.81 -13.88
N VAL A 19 -5.48 -4.49 -13.91
CA VAL A 19 -5.98 -5.36 -12.85
C VAL A 19 -6.14 -6.76 -13.45
N ALA A 20 -5.63 -7.79 -12.76
CA ALA A 20 -5.59 -9.17 -13.24
C ALA A 20 -6.61 -10.09 -12.54
N VAL A 21 -7.41 -9.54 -11.63
CA VAL A 21 -8.39 -10.26 -10.81
C VAL A 21 -9.79 -9.67 -10.99
N GLN A 22 -10.81 -10.44 -10.64
CA GLN A 22 -12.21 -10.03 -10.67
C GLN A 22 -12.72 -9.63 -9.27
N ALA A 23 -13.81 -8.84 -9.22
CA ALA A 23 -14.46 -8.54 -7.94
C ALA A 23 -15.05 -9.82 -7.33
N GLY A 24 -14.84 -10.02 -6.03
CA GLY A 24 -15.28 -11.22 -5.30
C GLY A 24 -14.35 -12.43 -5.43
N GLU A 25 -13.29 -12.33 -6.24
CA GLU A 25 -12.28 -13.37 -6.35
C GLU A 25 -11.48 -13.52 -5.03
N LEU A 26 -11.28 -14.75 -4.59
CA LEU A 26 -10.39 -15.06 -3.48
C LEU A 26 -8.94 -15.02 -3.97
N VAL A 27 -8.11 -14.26 -3.28
CA VAL A 27 -6.69 -14.11 -3.61
C VAL A 27 -5.82 -14.57 -2.45
N VAL A 28 -4.63 -15.08 -2.78
CA VAL A 28 -3.65 -15.55 -1.79
C VAL A 28 -2.42 -14.64 -1.74
N GLN A 29 -1.66 -14.73 -0.64
CA GLN A 29 -0.40 -14.00 -0.51
C GLN A 29 0.56 -14.36 -1.66
N GLY A 30 1.16 -13.34 -2.28
CA GLY A 30 2.10 -13.50 -3.40
C GLY A 30 1.43 -13.62 -4.78
N GLN A 31 0.11 -13.74 -4.84
CA GLN A 31 -0.61 -13.75 -6.12
C GLN A 31 -0.48 -12.41 -6.85
N PHE A 32 -0.31 -12.47 -8.16
CA PHE A 32 -0.29 -11.30 -9.02
C PHE A 32 -1.70 -10.69 -9.13
N LEU A 33 -1.87 -9.45 -8.67
CA LEU A 33 -3.17 -8.75 -8.69
C LEU A 33 -3.29 -7.75 -9.85
N GLY A 34 -2.17 -7.33 -10.43
CA GLY A 34 -2.14 -6.29 -11.45
C GLY A 34 -0.78 -5.59 -11.52
N ARG A 35 -0.68 -4.63 -12.43
CA ARG A 35 0.55 -3.87 -12.68
C ARG A 35 0.39 -2.43 -12.22
N ALA A 36 1.39 -1.90 -11.51
CA ALA A 36 1.44 -0.47 -11.20
C ALA A 36 1.81 0.35 -12.45
N LEU A 37 1.51 1.65 -12.43
CA LEU A 37 1.95 2.58 -13.47
C LEU A 37 3.33 3.17 -13.07
N ARG A 38 3.42 4.47 -12.74
CA ARG A 38 4.68 5.11 -12.29
C ARG A 38 4.91 5.01 -10.77
N GLY A 39 3.87 4.68 -10.03
CA GLY A 39 3.89 4.55 -8.58
C GLY A 39 2.69 3.76 -8.11
N LEU A 40 2.81 3.21 -6.90
CA LEU A 40 1.76 2.46 -6.24
C LEU A 40 1.50 3.13 -4.90
N HIS A 41 0.25 3.47 -4.63
CA HIS A 41 -0.17 3.88 -3.31
C HIS A 41 -0.87 2.71 -2.63
N LEU A 42 -0.32 2.30 -1.49
CA LEU A 42 -0.87 1.29 -0.60
C LEU A 42 -1.48 1.99 0.60
N GLY A 43 -2.79 1.80 0.77
CA GLY A 43 -3.52 2.18 1.98
C GLY A 43 -3.99 0.96 2.75
N LEU A 44 -4.22 1.10 4.04
CA LEU A 44 -4.76 0.07 4.91
C LEU A 44 -5.84 0.69 5.82
N ARG A 45 -6.96 -0.01 5.96
CA ARG A 45 -8.06 0.37 6.86
C ARG A 45 -8.38 -0.74 7.86
N GLU A 46 -8.66 -0.33 9.09
CA GLU A 46 -9.30 -1.11 10.15
C GLU A 46 -10.69 -0.52 10.38
N GLY A 47 -11.74 -1.24 9.98
CA GLY A 47 -13.07 -0.64 9.84
C GLY A 47 -13.00 0.58 8.92
N ASP A 48 -13.41 1.74 9.42
CA ASP A 48 -13.41 3.01 8.67
C ASP A 48 -12.17 3.87 8.92
N ARG A 49 -11.26 3.42 9.78
CA ARG A 49 -10.06 4.16 10.15
C ARG A 49 -8.88 3.77 9.26
N TYR A 50 -8.19 4.75 8.70
CA TYR A 50 -6.90 4.52 8.06
C TYR A 50 -5.80 4.28 9.10
N VAL A 51 -4.96 3.29 8.85
CA VAL A 51 -3.79 2.96 9.67
C VAL A 51 -2.54 2.91 8.79
N ASP A 52 -1.37 3.11 9.39
CA ASP A 52 -0.09 3.05 8.68
C ASP A 52 0.18 1.62 8.19
N PRO A 53 0.21 1.36 6.85
CA PRO A 53 0.50 0.04 6.32
C PRO A 53 1.91 -0.45 6.63
N ALA A 54 2.86 0.46 6.89
CA ALA A 54 4.26 0.10 7.13
C ALA A 54 4.44 -0.79 8.37
N LEU A 55 3.52 -0.70 9.35
CA LEU A 55 3.51 -1.55 10.54
C LEU A 55 3.22 -3.03 10.24
N PHE A 56 2.68 -3.32 9.06
CA PHE A 56 2.23 -4.66 8.63
C PHE A 56 3.05 -5.22 7.47
N LEU A 57 3.94 -4.41 6.89
CA LEU A 57 4.87 -4.84 5.88
C LEU A 57 6.10 -5.45 6.57
N GLY A 58 6.58 -6.60 6.07
CA GLY A 58 7.84 -7.17 6.52
C GLY A 58 8.95 -6.11 6.45
N MET A 59 9.72 -5.96 7.53
CA MET A 59 10.66 -4.85 7.69
C MET A 59 11.70 -4.81 6.56
N ILE A 60 11.56 -3.86 5.63
CA ILE A 60 12.68 -3.43 4.79
C ILE A 60 13.43 -2.35 5.59
N GLN A 61 14.39 -2.77 6.40
CA GLN A 61 15.29 -1.87 7.14
C GLN A 61 16.21 -1.15 6.14
N ARG A 62 15.80 0.00 5.60
CA ARG A 62 16.71 0.97 4.97
C ARG A 62 16.87 2.16 5.90
N ARG A 63 18.12 2.54 6.18
CA ARG A 63 18.42 3.74 6.99
C ARG A 63 17.87 4.98 6.27
N ALA A 64 16.86 5.60 6.86
CA ALA A 64 16.47 6.96 6.50
C ALA A 64 17.64 7.90 6.84
N ARG A 65 17.93 8.87 5.95
CA ARG A 65 18.86 9.96 6.22
C ARG A 65 18.09 11.27 6.15
N LEU A 66 18.19 12.08 7.19
CA LEU A 66 17.68 13.44 7.17
C LEU A 66 18.52 14.24 6.15
N MET A 67 17.87 14.76 5.12
CA MET A 67 18.49 15.74 4.23
C MET A 67 18.34 17.13 4.87
N PRO A 68 19.36 17.99 4.81
CA PRO A 68 19.24 19.36 5.29
C PRO A 68 18.07 20.06 4.61
N GLN A 69 17.19 20.65 5.40
CA GLN A 69 16.13 21.52 4.89
C GLN A 69 16.84 22.81 4.47
N GLN A 70 16.82 23.18 3.18
CA GLN A 70 17.28 24.51 2.77
C GLN A 70 16.33 25.54 3.37
N LEU A 71 16.67 26.05 4.56
CA LEU A 71 16.06 27.23 5.15
C LEU A 71 16.19 28.36 4.13
N HIS A 72 15.09 28.67 3.44
CA HIS A 72 14.99 29.90 2.69
C HIS A 72 14.96 31.03 3.73
N ARG A 73 16.11 31.67 3.91
CA ARG A 73 16.22 32.92 4.68
C ARG A 73 15.45 33.98 3.89
N ARG A 74 14.36 34.49 4.48
CA ARG A 74 13.74 35.74 4.05
C ARG A 74 14.61 36.92 4.48
#